data_AF-A0A0F9DFE5-F1
#
_entry.id   AF-A0A0F9DFE5-F1
#
_cell.length_a   1.000
_cell.length_b   1.000
_cell.length_c   1.000
_cell.angle_alpha   90.00
_cell.angle_beta   90.00
_cell.angle_gamma   90.00
#
_symmetry.space_group_name_H-M   'P 1'
#
loop_
_entity.id
_entity.type
_entity.pdbx_description
1 polymer ?
#
loop_
_entity_poly.entity_id
_entity_poly.type
_entity_poly.pdbx_seq_one_letter_code
_entity_poly.pdbx_strand_id
1 'polypeptide(L)' 'RWASRITLEITGVKVERVQDISSVDCHSEGIDPLHWMRDALPACVEFRDLWDSINAKRGYGWDANPWNFALTFKVVS' A
#
# COMPACT_ATOMS: atom_id res chain seq x y z
N ARG A 1 19.23 15.02 -10.56
CA ARG A 1 19.49 14.78 -9.11
C ARG A 1 19.27 16.02 -8.24
N TRP A 2 19.50 17.24 -8.72
CA TRP A 2 19.43 18.46 -7.88
C TRP A 2 18.03 18.79 -7.29
N ALA A 3 16.95 18.20 -7.81
CA ALA A 3 15.58 18.41 -7.34
C ALA A 3 14.90 17.14 -6.80
N SER A 4 15.61 16.00 -6.68
CA SER A 4 15.02 14.80 -6.07
C SER A 4 15.08 14.91 -4.55
N ARG A 5 13.96 14.63 -3.87
CA ARG A 5 13.93 14.57 -2.40
C ARG A 5 14.40 13.22 -1.86
N ILE A 6 14.19 12.14 -2.61
CA ILE A 6 14.52 10.76 -2.24
C ILE A 6 14.77 9.96 -3.52
N THR A 7 15.72 9.05 -3.49
CA THR A 7 16.01 8.10 -4.57
C THR A 7 15.78 6.69 -4.04
N LEU A 8 14.98 5.92 -4.77
CA LEU A 8 14.57 4.56 -4.42
C LEU A 8 15.10 3.57 -5.46
N GLU A 9 15.64 2.44 -5.00
CA GLU A 9 15.99 1.29 -5.83
C GLU A 9 14.92 0.20 -5.64
N ILE A 10 14.30 -0.24 -6.74
CA ILE A 10 13.34 -1.35 -6.72
C ILE A 10 14.11 -2.66 -6.48
N THR A 11 13.69 -3.41 -5.47
CA THR A 11 14.29 -4.69 -5.07
C THR A 11 13.36 -5.88 -5.33
N GLY A 12 12.09 -5.64 -5.63
CA GLY A 12 11.11 -6.70 -5.91
C GLY A 12 9.86 -6.18 -6.60
N VAL A 13 9.21 -7.07 -7.35
CA VAL A 13 7.94 -6.82 -8.02
C VAL A 13 7.02 -8.02 -7.78
N LYS A 14 5.81 -7.78 -7.29
CA LYS A 14 4.75 -8.77 -7.12
C LYS A 14 3.53 -8.34 -7.94
N VAL A 15 2.89 -9.29 -8.64
CA VAL A 15 1.62 -9.08 -9.34
C VAL A 15 0.54 -9.81 -8.57
N GLU A 16 -0.42 -9.07 -8.02
CA GLU A 16 -1.48 -9.65 -7.18
C GLU A 16 -2.80 -8.91 -7.35
N ARG A 17 -3.88 -9.52 -6.87
CA ARG A 17 -5.14 -8.81 -6.68
C ARG A 17 -5.06 -7.95 -5.42
N VAL A 18 -5.69 -6.77 -5.42
CA VAL A 18 -5.64 -5.89 -4.24
C VAL A 18 -6.18 -6.55 -2.98
N GLN A 19 -7.18 -7.43 -3.10
CA GLN A 19 -7.75 -8.14 -1.95
C GLN A 19 -6.89 -9.30 -1.44
N ASP A 20 -5.85 -9.71 -2.19
CA ASP A 20 -4.90 -10.75 -1.77
C ASP A 20 -3.77 -10.19 -0.88
N ILE A 21 -3.78 -8.87 -0.60
CA ILE A 21 -2.79 -8.21 0.23
C ILE A 21 -2.74 -8.79 1.65
N SER A 22 -1.52 -9.06 2.14
CA SER A 22 -1.31 -9.55 3.50
C SER A 22 -1.31 -8.40 4.52
N SER A 23 -1.56 -8.70 5.80
CA SER A 23 -1.45 -7.69 6.87
C SER A 23 -0.04 -7.08 6.96
N VAL A 24 1.00 -7.87 6.65
CA VAL A 24 2.40 -7.41 6.62
C VAL A 24 2.62 -6.41 5.48
N ASP A 25 2.04 -6.68 4.32
CA ASP A 25 2.10 -5.77 3.18
C ASP A 25 1.32 -4.49 3.46
N CYS A 26 0.16 -4.56 4.13
CA CYS A 26 -0.60 -3.36 4.54
C CYS A 26 0.26 -2.43 5.39
N HIS A 27 1.01 -2.97 6.37
CA HIS A 27 1.95 -2.18 7.16
C HIS A 27 3.10 -1.60 6.33
N SER A 28 3.59 -2.36 5.34
CA SER A 28 4.67 -1.91 4.44
C SER A 28 4.21 -0.78 3.50
N GLU A 29 2.92 -0.74 3.16
CA GLU A 29 2.27 0.34 2.39
C GLU A 29 2.00 1.60 3.23
N GLY A 30 2.39 1.59 4.51
CA GLY A 30 2.29 2.75 5.40
C GLY A 30 1.03 2.79 6.27
N ILE A 31 0.29 1.68 6.39
CA ILE A 31 -0.72 1.52 7.44
C ILE A 31 -0.01 1.33 8.78
N ASP A 32 0.21 2.42 9.49
CA ASP A 32 0.73 2.39 10.86
C ASP A 32 -0.46 2.26 11.83
N PRO A 33 -0.51 1.23 12.70
CA PRO A 33 -1.52 1.19 13.75
C PRO A 33 -1.32 2.40 14.65
N LEU A 34 -2.21 3.39 14.55
CA LEU A 34 -2.22 4.53 15.46
C LEU A 34 -2.15 4.01 16.91
N HIS A 35 -1.08 4.46 17.58
CA HIS A 35 -0.46 3.96 18.82
C HIS A 35 -1.38 3.81 20.05
N TRP A 36 -2.68 4.10 19.95
CA TRP A 36 -3.64 4.10 21.06
C TRP A 36 -4.84 3.15 20.85
N MET A 37 -5.00 2.54 19.67
CA MET A 37 -6.09 1.61 19.35
C MET A 37 -5.57 0.43 18.53
N ARG A 38 -4.57 -0.26 19.09
CA ARG A 38 -3.86 -1.41 18.48
C ARG A 38 -4.75 -2.57 18.05
N ASP A 39 -6.01 -2.59 18.51
CA ASP A 39 -6.99 -3.66 18.32
C ASP A 39 -8.28 -3.20 17.60
N ALA A 40 -8.32 -1.99 17.04
CA ALA A 40 -9.58 -1.42 16.54
C ALA A 40 -10.06 -2.03 15.22
N LEU A 41 -9.15 -2.22 14.25
CA LEU A 41 -9.46 -2.80 12.94
C LEU A 41 -8.24 -3.54 12.38
N PRO A 42 -8.43 -4.67 11.65
CA PRO A 42 -7.34 -5.32 10.93
C PRO A 42 -6.68 -4.37 9.93
N ALA A 43 -5.35 -4.40 9.79
CA ALA A 43 -4.60 -3.52 8.88
C ALA A 43 -5.15 -3.50 7.44
N CYS A 44 -5.67 -4.62 6.95
CA CYS A 44 -6.28 -4.72 5.62
C CYS A 44 -7.57 -3.88 5.47
N VAL A 45 -8.30 -3.59 6.56
CA VAL A 45 -9.49 -2.74 6.55
C VAL A 45 -9.10 -1.28 6.36
N GLU A 46 -8.06 -0.80 7.07
CA GLU A 46 -7.55 0.56 6.86
C GLU A 46 -6.90 0.70 5.47
N PHE A 47 -6.21 -0.35 5.01
CA PHE A 47 -5.65 -0.38 3.66
C PHE A 47 -6.74 -0.27 2.59
N ARG A 48 -7.87 -0.95 2.74
CA ARG A 48 -9.02 -0.81 1.83
C ARG A 48 -9.47 0.64 1.74
N ASP A 49 -9.68 1.30 2.88
CA ASP A 49 -10.21 2.66 2.90
C ASP A 49 -9.20 3.64 2.28
N LEU A 50 -7.90 3.45 2.55
CA LEU A 50 -6.81 4.18 1.89
C LEU A 50 -6.82 3.93 0.38
N TRP A 51 -6.90 2.67 -0.05
CA TRP A 51 -6.92 2.29 -1.46
C TRP A 51 -8.05 2.99 -2.21
N ASP A 52 -9.28 2.95 -1.67
CA ASP A 52 -10.44 3.59 -2.28
C ASP A 52 -10.29 5.10 -2.35
N SER A 53 -9.72 5.73 -1.31
CA SER A 53 -9.49 7.18 -1.30
C SER A 53 -8.59 7.64 -2.46
N ILE A 54 -7.67 6.79 -2.92
CA ILE A 54 -6.71 7.07 -3.99
C ILE A 54 -7.25 6.63 -5.36
N ASN A 55 -7.85 5.44 -5.43
CA ASN A 55 -8.05 4.72 -6.69
C ASN A 55 -9.53 4.58 -7.11
N ALA A 56 -10.50 4.69 -6.19
CA ALA A 56 -11.91 4.44 -6.52
C ALA A 56 -12.44 5.37 -7.61
N LYS A 57 -12.08 6.66 -7.58
CA LYS A 57 -12.48 7.65 -8.59
C LYS A 57 -11.99 7.35 -10.01
N ARG A 58 -10.99 6.47 -10.15
CA ARG A 58 -10.43 6.02 -11.43
C ARG A 58 -11.06 4.72 -11.92
N GLY A 59 -12.02 4.15 -11.19
CA GLY A 59 -12.64 2.87 -11.50
C GLY A 59 -11.90 1.65 -10.95
N TYR A 60 -10.88 1.85 -10.10
CA TYR A 60 -10.06 0.78 -9.52
C TYR A 60 -10.32 0.63 -8.01
N GLY A 61 -11.56 0.82 -7.56
CA GLY A 61 -11.91 0.65 -6.15
C GLY A 61 -11.73 -0.78 -5.65
N TRP A 62 -11.76 -0.95 -4.33
CA TRP A 62 -11.56 -2.22 -3.64
C TRP A 62 -12.48 -3.32 -4.14
N ASP A 63 -13.76 -3.01 -4.35
CA ASP A 63 -14.77 -3.97 -4.81
C ASP A 63 -14.51 -4.46 -6.25
N ALA A 64 -13.84 -3.65 -7.09
CA ALA A 64 -13.45 -4.08 -8.43
C ALA A 64 -12.31 -5.11 -8.38
N ASN A 65 -11.65 -5.23 -7.23
CA ASN A 65 -10.52 -6.11 -6.96
C ASN A 65 -9.49 -6.15 -8.12
N PRO A 66 -8.95 -5.02 -8.58
CA PRO A 66 -8.07 -4.99 -9.74
C PRO A 66 -6.75 -5.74 -9.50
N TRP A 67 -6.11 -6.16 -10.60
CA TRP A 67 -4.70 -6.55 -10.57
C TRP A 67 -3.83 -5.32 -10.37
N ASN A 68 -2.81 -5.44 -9.52
CA ASN A 68 -1.83 -4.39 -9.29
C ASN A 68 -0.38 -4.93 -9.41
N PHE A 69 0.57 -3.99 -9.44
CA PHE A 69 1.98 -4.27 -9.24
C PHE A 69 2.38 -3.71 -7.88
N ALA A 70 2.72 -4.58 -6.93
CA ALA A 70 3.30 -4.18 -5.66
C ALA A 70 4.84 -4.14 -5.79
N LEU A 71 5.44 -3.01 -5.41
CA LEU A 71 6.87 -2.76 -5.58
C LEU A 71 7.57 -2.74 -4.22
N THR A 72 8.56 -3.61 -4.04
CA THR A 72 9.48 -3.51 -2.90
C THR A 72 10.65 -2.63 -3.30
N PHE A 73 11.05 -1.70 -2.44
CA PHE A 73 12.17 -0.80 -2.70
C PHE A 73 12.97 -0.51 -1.43
N LYS A 74 14.18 0.03 -1.62
CA LYS A 74 14.99 0.62 -0.55
C LYS A 74 15.43 2.04 -0.92
N VAL A 75 15.64 2.86 0.10
CA VAL A 75 16.18 4.22 -0.06
C VAL A 75 17.68 4.15 -0.32
N VAL A 76 18.16 4.88 -1.33
CA VAL A 76 19.59 4.93 -1.70
C VAL A 76 20.23 6.32 -1.61
N SER A 77 19.44 7.40 -1.66
CA SER A 77 19.93 8.77 -1.38
C SER A 77 18.78 9.76 -1.17
#